data_AF-A0A966UF44-F1
#
_entry.id   AF-A0A966UF44-F1
#
_cell.length_a   1.000
_cell.length_b   1.000
_cell.length_c   1.000
_cell.angle_alpha   90.00
_cell.angle_beta   90.00
_cell.angle_gamma   90.00
#
_symmetry.space_group_name_H-M   'P 1'
#
loop_
_entity.id
_entity.type
_entity.pdbx_description
1 polymer ?
#
loop_
_entity_poly.entity_id
_entity_poly.type
_entity_poly.pdbx_seq_one_letter_code
_entity_poly.pdbx_strand_id
1 'polypeptide(L)'
;MVLPSSSTENLGVGAGPQTPPCGIFEVTKTEVVSGQQFSAGRYQINTFGISCEEVMGDAGLFSQFLQLEDDEALPDPWRFLEGAMGAPKFVSGPAVGFRVQRISD
;
A
#
# COMPACT_ATOMS: atom_id res chain seq x y z
N MET A 1 37.87 5.48 -22.25
CA MET A 1 36.62 6.25 -22.37
C MET A 1 36.01 6.29 -20.98
N VAL A 2 36.06 7.45 -20.31
CA VAL A 2 35.57 7.59 -18.94
C VAL A 2 34.58 8.75 -18.86
N LEU A 3 33.52 8.49 -18.10
CA LEU A 3 32.54 9.40 -17.44
C LEU A 3 31.30 9.86 -18.23
N PRO A 4 30.16 10.12 -17.56
CA PRO A 4 29.81 9.81 -16.16
C PRO A 4 28.46 9.08 -15.97
N SER A 5 28.38 8.32 -14.88
CA SER A 5 27.11 7.96 -14.25
C SER A 5 26.49 9.22 -13.65
N SER A 6 25.28 9.59 -14.08
CA SER A 6 24.45 10.59 -13.43
C SER A 6 23.26 9.90 -12.79
N SER A 7 23.47 9.37 -11.59
CA SER A 7 22.38 9.11 -10.67
C SER A 7 22.07 10.43 -9.99
N THR A 8 21.01 11.11 -10.44
CA THR A 8 20.45 12.24 -9.71
C THR A 8 19.88 11.73 -8.40
N GLU A 9 20.60 12.03 -7.33
CA GLU A 9 20.18 11.77 -5.95
C GLU A 9 19.00 12.70 -5.64
N ASN A 10 17.78 12.15 -5.63
CA ASN A 10 16.62 12.89 -5.15
C ASN A 10 16.51 12.72 -3.63
N LEU A 11 16.76 13.81 -2.91
CA LEU A 11 16.59 13.94 -1.46
C LEU A 11 15.10 13.80 -1.11
N GLY A 12 14.71 12.73 -0.41
CA GLY A 12 13.34 12.57 0.06
C GLY A 12 13.13 11.35 0.97
N VAL A 13 13.17 11.60 2.29
CA VAL A 13 12.50 10.89 3.39
C VAL A 13 12.37 9.36 3.26
N GLY A 14 13.33 8.64 3.85
CA GLY A 14 13.13 7.29 4.43
C GLY A 14 12.43 6.24 3.55
N ALA A 15 13.02 5.84 2.42
CA ALA A 15 12.52 4.75 1.61
C ALA A 15 13.42 3.51 1.76
N GLY A 16 12.88 2.42 2.32
CA GLY A 16 13.44 1.08 2.09
C GLY A 16 13.43 0.73 0.59
N PRO A 17 13.93 -0.45 0.20
CA PRO A 17 13.98 -0.86 -1.21
C PRO A 17 12.63 -0.61 -1.90
N GLN A 18 12.62 0.25 -2.92
CA GLN A 18 11.40 0.54 -3.67
C GLN A 18 11.14 -0.64 -4.61
N THR A 19 10.24 -1.53 -4.21
CA THR A 19 9.71 -2.58 -5.09
C THR A 19 8.84 -1.93 -6.18
N PRO A 20 8.85 -2.46 -7.41
CA PRO A 20 7.96 -1.99 -8.46
C PRO A 20 6.50 -1.99 -7.97
N PRO A 21 5.69 -0.99 -8.34
CA PRO A 21 4.28 -0.99 -7.98
C PRO A 21 3.55 -2.14 -8.64
N CYS A 22 2.62 -2.75 -7.91
CA CYS A 22 1.73 -3.79 -8.43
C CYS A 22 0.70 -3.22 -9.42
N GLY A 23 0.27 -1.98 -9.19
CA GLY A 23 -0.66 -1.28 -10.05
C GLY A 23 -1.44 -0.22 -9.29
N ILE A 24 -2.46 0.31 -9.97
CA ILE A 24 -3.38 1.30 -9.41
C ILE A 24 -4.71 0.62 -9.07
N PHE A 25 -5.18 0.83 -7.85
CA PHE A 25 -6.51 0.45 -7.38
C PHE A 25 -7.39 1.69 -7.27
N GLU A 26 -8.62 1.62 -7.78
CA GLU A 26 -9.59 2.70 -7.68
C GLU A 26 -10.56 2.43 -6.54
N VAL A 27 -10.53 3.28 -5.53
CA VAL A 27 -11.51 3.30 -4.45
C VAL A 27 -12.69 4.17 -4.92
N THR A 28 -13.86 3.57 -5.06
CA THR A 28 -15.05 4.26 -5.63
C THR A 28 -15.87 5.00 -4.58
N LYS A 29 -15.78 4.56 -3.31
CA LYS A 29 -16.48 5.16 -2.17
C LYS A 29 -15.52 5.27 -0.98
N THR A 30 -15.73 6.28 -0.15
CA THR A 30 -14.97 6.41 1.09
C THR A 30 -15.30 5.26 2.04
N GLU A 31 -14.28 4.51 2.43
CA GLU A 31 -14.37 3.41 3.40
C GLU A 31 -13.36 3.64 4.54
N VAL A 32 -13.60 3.07 5.72
CA VAL A 32 -12.68 3.15 6.87
C VAL A 32 -12.23 1.74 7.23
N VAL A 33 -10.93 1.53 7.32
CA VAL A 33 -10.35 0.23 7.67
C VAL A 33 -9.43 0.40 8.86
N SER A 34 -9.74 -0.25 9.98
CA SER A 34 -8.95 -0.14 11.22
C SER A 34 -8.71 1.32 11.63
N GLY A 35 -9.75 2.16 11.55
CA GLY A 35 -9.67 3.60 11.87
C GLY A 35 -9.01 4.48 10.78
N GLN A 36 -8.43 3.90 9.73
CA GLN A 36 -7.88 4.66 8.60
C GLN A 36 -8.92 4.88 7.52
N GLN A 37 -9.23 6.14 7.23
CA GLN A 37 -10.10 6.51 6.13
C GLN A 37 -9.39 6.41 4.77
N PHE A 38 -10.00 5.70 3.83
CA PHE A 38 -9.64 5.63 2.41
C PHE A 38 -10.71 6.34 1.61
N SER A 39 -10.46 7.60 1.23
CA SER A 39 -11.41 8.37 0.41
C SER A 39 -11.43 7.87 -1.03
N ALA A 40 -12.55 8.12 -1.74
CA ALA A 40 -12.60 7.81 -3.17
C ALA A 40 -11.42 8.43 -3.95
N GLY A 41 -10.84 7.66 -4.85
CA GLY A 41 -9.68 8.05 -5.64
C GLY A 41 -8.77 6.89 -6.02
N ARG A 42 -7.64 7.24 -6.62
CA ARG A 42 -6.66 6.28 -7.15
C ARG A 42 -5.54 6.06 -6.14
N TYR A 43 -5.20 4.80 -5.94
CA TYR A 43 -4.19 4.37 -4.99
C TYR A 43 -3.17 3.46 -5.67
N GLN A 44 -1.89 3.77 -5.52
CA GLN A 44 -0.82 2.89 -5.93
C GLN A 44 -0.56 1.85 -4.84
N ILE A 45 -0.51 0.58 -5.23
CA ILE A 45 -0.23 -0.52 -4.32
C ILE A 45 1.18 -1.06 -4.56
N ASN A 46 1.95 -1.20 -3.49
CA ASN A 46 3.28 -1.80 -3.49
C ASN A 46 3.34 -2.93 -2.47
N THR A 47 3.76 -4.12 -2.88
CA THR A 47 3.86 -5.29 -2.00
C THR A 47 5.31 -5.57 -1.58
N PHE A 48 5.45 -6.35 -0.51
CA PHE A 48 6.71 -6.94 -0.06
C PHE A 48 6.41 -8.32 0.54
N GLY A 49 7.13 -9.35 0.10
CA GLY A 49 6.95 -10.73 0.59
C GLY A 49 5.62 -11.40 0.23
N ILE A 50 4.79 -10.79 -0.64
CA ILE A 50 3.55 -11.34 -1.21
C ILE A 50 3.43 -10.96 -2.69
N SER A 51 2.66 -11.74 -3.44
CA SER A 51 2.43 -11.48 -4.86
C SER A 51 1.46 -10.30 -5.07
N CYS A 52 1.56 -9.64 -6.22
CA CYS A 52 0.57 -8.63 -6.61
C CYS A 52 -0.81 -9.22 -6.84
N GLU A 53 -0.90 -10.47 -7.31
CA GLU A 53 -2.15 -11.19 -7.60
C GLU A 53 -2.98 -11.42 -6.34
N GLU A 54 -2.34 -11.63 -5.18
CA GLU A 54 -3.04 -11.78 -3.89
C GLU A 54 -3.64 -10.47 -3.39
N VAL A 55 -3.07 -9.32 -3.74
CA VAL A 55 -3.48 -8.02 -3.19
C VAL A 55 -4.42 -7.27 -4.13
N MET A 56 -4.21 -7.41 -5.44
CA MET A 56 -4.93 -6.68 -6.48
C MET A 56 -6.25 -7.37 -6.87
N GLY A 57 -7.14 -6.59 -7.48
CA GLY A 57 -8.42 -7.07 -8.03
C GLY A 57 -9.55 -7.13 -7.01
N ASP A 58 -10.75 -7.46 -7.48
CA ASP A 58 -11.98 -7.42 -6.69
C ASP A 58 -11.98 -8.42 -5.53
N ALA A 59 -11.31 -9.56 -5.73
CA ALA A 59 -11.07 -10.58 -4.71
C ALA A 59 -9.72 -10.41 -3.99
N GLY A 60 -8.95 -9.37 -4.31
CA GLY A 60 -7.66 -9.11 -3.69
C GLY A 60 -7.79 -8.66 -2.23
N LEU A 61 -6.73 -8.84 -1.46
CA LEU A 61 -6.70 -8.48 -0.04
C LEU A 61 -7.14 -7.02 0.23
N PHE A 62 -6.72 -6.07 -0.61
CA PHE A 62 -7.08 -4.68 -0.39
C PHE A 62 -8.59 -4.42 -0.59
N SER A 63 -9.20 -5.04 -1.61
CA SER A 63 -10.66 -4.97 -1.81
C SER A 63 -11.41 -5.60 -0.63
N GLN A 64 -10.95 -6.75 -0.15
CA GLN A 64 -11.54 -7.41 1.02
C GLN A 64 -11.45 -6.54 2.28
N PHE A 65 -10.33 -5.85 2.49
CA PHE A 65 -10.17 -4.97 3.65
C PHE A 65 -11.09 -3.74 3.58
N LEU A 66 -11.31 -3.17 2.39
CA LEU A 66 -12.26 -2.06 2.20
C LEU A 66 -13.72 -2.47 2.43
N GLN A 67 -14.03 -3.77 2.41
CA GLN A 67 -15.37 -4.29 2.67
C GLN A 67 -15.63 -4.60 4.14
N LEU A 68 -14.61 -4.53 4.99
CA LEU A 68 -14.76 -4.68 6.44
C LEU A 68 -15.53 -3.49 7.01
N GLU A 69 -16.30 -3.72 8.06
CA GLU A 69 -16.97 -2.63 8.77
C GLU A 69 -15.94 -1.79 9.56
N ASP A 70 -16.25 -0.52 9.84
CA ASP A 70 -15.32 0.44 10.46
C ASP A 70 -14.65 -0.06 11.76
N ASP A 71 -15.38 -0.83 12.57
CA ASP A 71 -14.93 -1.41 13.85
C ASP A 71 -14.47 -2.88 13.73
N GLU A 72 -14.52 -3.46 12.52
CA GLU A 72 -14.11 -4.84 12.29
C GLU A 72 -12.58 -4.94 12.23
N ALA A 73 -12.05 -5.93 12.96
CA ALA A 73 -10.63 -6.22 12.94
C ALA A 73 -10.24 -6.80 11.57
N LEU A 74 -9.03 -6.49 11.11
CA LEU A 74 -8.44 -7.16 9.95
C LEU A 74 -8.37 -8.68 10.20
N PRO A 75 -8.60 -9.51 9.18
CA PRO A 75 -8.54 -10.95 9.32
C PRO A 75 -7.12 -11.39 9.70
N ASP A 76 -6.99 -12.33 10.64
CA ASP A 76 -5.68 -12.86 11.01
C ASP A 76 -4.93 -13.41 9.79
N PRO A 77 -3.61 -13.16 9.66
CA PRO A 77 -2.69 -12.51 10.60
C PRO A 77 -2.50 -11.00 10.34
N TRP A 78 -3.40 -10.37 9.60
CA TRP A 78 -3.23 -9.01 9.10
C TRP A 78 -3.40 -7.96 10.17
N ARG A 79 -2.55 -6.94 10.11
CA ARG A 79 -2.56 -5.81 11.02
C ARG A 79 -2.29 -4.53 10.25
N PHE A 80 -3.01 -3.48 10.63
CA PHE A 80 -2.75 -2.15 10.16
C PHE A 80 -1.63 -1.52 10.98
N LEU A 81 -0.64 -0.92 10.31
CA LEU A 81 0.42 -0.17 10.98
C LEU A 81 0.10 1.32 10.93
N GLU A 82 -0.55 1.80 11.98
CA GLU A 82 -0.85 3.22 12.19
C GLU A 82 0.44 4.05 12.27
N GLY A 83 0.40 5.27 11.73
CA GLY A 83 1.51 6.23 11.83
C GLY A 83 2.61 6.11 10.76
N ALA A 84 2.42 5.29 9.73
CA ALA A 84 3.27 5.35 8.55
C ALA A 84 3.03 6.68 7.79
N MET A 85 3.93 7.66 7.95
CA MET A 85 3.85 8.90 7.18
C MET A 85 3.90 8.59 5.67
N GLY A 86 2.89 9.06 4.93
CA GLY A 86 2.81 8.98 3.47
C GLY A 86 1.95 7.86 2.88
N ALA A 87 1.90 6.66 3.48
CA ALA A 87 1.12 5.55 2.94
C ALA A 87 0.67 4.55 4.02
N PRO A 88 -0.66 4.36 4.21
CA PRO A 88 -1.24 3.22 4.93
C PRO A 88 -0.52 1.89 4.63
N LYS A 89 -0.19 1.12 5.67
CA LYS A 89 0.58 -0.13 5.54
C LYS A 89 -0.13 -1.27 6.26
N PHE A 90 -0.32 -2.37 5.53
CA PHE A 90 -0.88 -3.62 6.02
C PHE A 90 0.23 -4.68 6.09
N VAL A 91 0.31 -5.40 7.21
CA VAL A 91 1.33 -6.45 7.43
C VAL A 91 0.69 -7.70 7.99
N SER A 92 1.16 -8.87 7.54
CA SER A 92 0.82 -10.16 8.14
C SER A 92 2.02 -10.81 8.83
N GLY A 93 3.25 -10.32 8.59
CA GLY A 93 4.47 -10.85 9.18
C GLY A 93 5.70 -9.95 9.03
N PRO A 94 6.89 -10.40 9.49
CA PRO A 94 8.11 -9.60 9.56
C PRO A 94 8.55 -8.95 8.23
N ALA A 95 8.23 -9.57 7.11
CA ALA A 95 8.57 -9.09 5.77
C ALA A 95 7.45 -9.33 4.76
N VAL A 96 6.20 -9.41 5.23
CA VAL A 96 5.03 -9.79 4.42
C VAL A 96 3.95 -8.73 4.57
N GLY A 97 3.57 -8.09 3.48
CA GLY A 97 2.52 -7.09 3.46
C GLY A 97 2.51 -6.18 2.24
N PHE A 98 1.75 -5.10 2.34
CA PHE A 98 1.63 -4.11 1.26
C PHE A 98 1.38 -2.70 1.79
N ARG A 99 1.69 -1.73 0.94
CA ARG A 99 1.46 -0.31 1.15
C ARG A 99 0.46 0.18 0.13
N VAL A 100 -0.38 1.11 0.56
CA VAL A 100 -1.40 1.74 -0.26
C VAL A 100 -1.16 3.24 -0.20
N GLN A 101 -0.68 3.81 -1.30
CA GLN A 101 -0.37 5.24 -1.38
C GLN A 101 -1.40 5.93 -2.26
N ARG A 102 -2.08 6.96 -1.74
CA ARG A 102 -2.95 7.79 -2.57
C ARG A 102 -2.10 8.54 -3.59
N ILE A 103 -2.49 8.46 -4.86
CA ILE A 103 -1.88 9.25 -5.93
C ILE A 103 -2.84 10.37 -6.32
N SER A 104 -2.28 11.54 -6.57
CA SER A 104 -3.02 12.63 -7.21
C SER A 104 -3.01 12.40 -8.72
N ASP A 105 -4.09 12.79 -9.38
CA ASP A 105 -4.10 12.94 -10.84
C ASP A 105 -3.30 14.19 -11.24
#